data_AF-A0A7S0QGT4-F1
#
_entry.id   AF-A0A7S0QGT4-F1
#
_cell.length_a   1.000
_cell.length_b   1.000
_cell.length_c   1.000
_cell.angle_alpha   90.00
_cell.angle_beta   90.00
_cell.angle_gamma   90.00
#
_symmetry.space_group_name_H-M   'P 1'
#
loop_
_entity.id
_entity.type
_entity.pdbx_description
1 polymer ?
#
loop_
_entity_poly.entity_id
_entity_poly.type
_entity_poly.pdbx_seq_one_letter_code
_entity_poly.pdbx_strand_id
1 'polypeptide(L)'
;MDIVSSLPYPVSVCTVFGAPRSGKTTLIRRSILANDSYTREDQQVDADADISRFPNEYTESCPIFWLWNAPFTLTTETGEDVSLLILESGNGVGSWKEHEPIILALAVLLSAHLLY
;
A
#
# COMPACT_ATOMS: atom_id res chain seq x y z
N MET A 1 5.91 -14.81 10.24
CA MET A 1 7.10 -13.97 10.02
C MET A 1 6.68 -12.56 10.40
N ASP A 2 7.28 -11.98 11.43
CA ASP A 2 6.83 -10.70 12.00
C ASP A 2 7.55 -9.54 11.28
N ILE A 3 6.84 -8.91 10.35
CA ILE A 3 7.37 -7.83 9.48
C ILE A 3 7.96 -6.70 10.33
N VAL A 4 7.32 -6.34 11.45
CA VAL A 4 7.70 -5.19 12.26
C VAL A 4 9.05 -5.41 12.95
N SER A 5 9.29 -6.63 13.45
CA SER A 5 10.56 -7.00 14.08
C SER A 5 11.74 -7.10 13.10
N SER A 6 11.46 -7.12 11.79
CA SER A 6 12.46 -7.27 10.74
C SER A 6 12.89 -5.96 10.07
N LEU A 7 12.30 -4.82 10.46
CA LEU A 7 12.62 -3.53 9.87
C LEU A 7 13.86 -2.92 10.56
N PRO A 8 14.95 -2.65 9.81
CA PRO A 8 16.21 -2.17 10.40
C PRO A 8 16.21 -0.68 10.77
N TYR A 9 15.19 0.09 10.36
CA TYR A 9 15.12 1.54 10.49
C TYR A 9 13.77 2.02 11.05
N PRO A 10 13.65 3.26 11.55
CA PRO A 10 12.37 3.86 11.92
C PRO A 10 11.34 3.73 10.80
N VAL A 11 10.09 3.48 11.17
CA VAL A 11 9.01 3.21 10.22
C VAL A 11 8.33 4.50 9.79
N SER A 12 8.24 4.71 8.48
CA SER A 12 7.36 5.69 7.86
C SER A 12 6.25 4.97 7.10
N VAL A 13 5.03 5.47 7.17
CA VAL A 13 3.88 4.85 6.52
C VAL A 13 3.30 5.82 5.50
N CYS A 14 3.22 5.39 4.24
CA CYS A 14 2.50 6.08 3.18
C CYS A 14 1.24 5.31 2.85
N THR A 15 0.08 5.93 3.07
CA THR A 15 -1.20 5.33 2.71
C THR A 15 -1.76 5.98 1.45
N VAL A 16 -2.17 5.16 0.50
CA VAL A 16 -2.99 5.57 -0.65
C VAL A 16 -4.43 5.19 -0.35
N PHE A 17 -5.22 6.20 -0.04
CA PHE A 17 -6.65 6.08 0.20
C PHE A 17 -7.43 6.58 -1.02
N GLY A 18 -8.63 6.07 -1.21
CA GLY A 18 -9.56 6.60 -2.20
C GLY A 18 -10.50 5.53 -2.73
N ALA A 19 -11.56 5.96 -3.41
CA ALA A 19 -12.66 5.15 -3.91
C ALA A 19 -12.23 3.87 -4.68
N PRO A 20 -13.11 2.85 -4.80
CA PRO A 20 -12.75 1.64 -5.53
C PRO A 20 -12.49 1.99 -6.98
N ARG A 21 -11.51 1.32 -7.60
CA ARG A 21 -11.17 1.49 -9.02
C ARG A 21 -10.73 2.91 -9.39
N SER A 22 -10.25 3.71 -8.44
CA SER A 22 -9.69 5.05 -8.69
C SER A 22 -8.24 5.06 -9.19
N GLY A 23 -7.63 3.88 -9.39
CA GLY A 23 -6.26 3.75 -9.90
C GLY A 23 -5.16 3.78 -8.83
N LYS A 24 -5.49 3.63 -7.53
CA LYS A 24 -4.52 3.57 -6.43
C LYS A 24 -3.38 2.57 -6.65
N THR A 25 -3.71 1.31 -6.95
CA THR A 25 -2.71 0.27 -7.25
C THR A 25 -1.81 0.67 -8.43
N THR A 26 -2.37 1.30 -9.47
CA THR A 26 -1.61 1.78 -10.62
C THR A 26 -0.65 2.90 -10.25
N LEU A 27 -1.10 3.83 -9.41
CA LEU A 27 -0.25 4.89 -8.86
C LEU A 27 0.93 4.29 -8.09
N ILE A 28 0.65 3.40 -7.13
CA ILE A 28 1.68 2.73 -6.32
C ILE A 28 2.69 2.01 -7.22
N ARG A 29 2.22 1.17 -8.16
CA ARG A 29 3.11 0.44 -9.08
C ARG A 29 3.98 1.39 -9.90
N ARG A 30 3.43 2.47 -10.44
CA ARG A 30 4.21 3.45 -11.20
C ARG A 30 5.22 4.19 -10.33
N SER A 31 4.86 4.54 -9.10
CA SER A 31 5.77 5.19 -8.16
C SER A 31 6.93 4.27 -7.76
N ILE A 32 6.67 2.97 -7.61
CA ILE A 32 7.71 1.97 -7.34
C ILE A 32 8.62 1.79 -8.57
N LEU A 33 8.03 1.61 -9.75
CA LEU A 33 8.77 1.36 -10.99
C LEU A 33 9.54 2.58 -11.51
N ALA A 34 9.10 3.79 -11.19
CA ALA A 34 9.79 5.03 -11.57
C ALA A 34 11.04 5.29 -10.70
N ASN A 35 11.16 4.61 -9.56
CA ASN A 35 12.33 4.67 -8.71
C ASN A 35 13.26 3.52 -9.15
N ASP A 36 14.13 3.81 -10.13
CA ASP A 36 15.07 2.89 -10.84
C ASP A 36 15.95 1.98 -9.94
N SER A 37 15.82 2.05 -8.61
CA SER A 37 16.44 1.16 -7.64
C SER A 37 15.82 -0.25 -7.62
N TYR A 38 14.63 -0.44 -8.19
CA TYR A 38 14.02 -1.76 -8.34
C TYR A 38 14.66 -2.47 -9.55
N THR A 39 15.73 -3.22 -9.29
CA THR A 39 16.46 -3.96 -10.31
C THR A 39 15.49 -4.93 -10.98
N ARG A 40 15.33 -4.77 -12.30
CA ARG A 40 14.34 -5.42 -13.16
C ARG A 40 14.42 -6.96 -13.21
N GLU A 41 15.36 -7.55 -12.47
CA GLU A 41 15.65 -8.99 -12.46
C GLU A 41 14.85 -9.76 -11.39
N ASP A 42 14.40 -9.13 -10.30
CA ASP A 42 13.77 -9.87 -9.19
C ASP A 42 12.26 -10.12 -9.34
N GLN A 43 11.57 -9.45 -10.27
CA GLN A 43 10.16 -9.72 -10.51
C GLN A 43 9.78 -9.65 -12.00
N GLN A 44 10.18 -10.68 -12.73
CA GLN A 44 9.32 -11.28 -13.75
C GLN A 44 8.19 -12.07 -13.05
N VAL A 45 7.52 -11.45 -12.08
CA VAL A 45 6.31 -11.99 -11.45
C VAL A 45 5.17 -11.17 -12.05
N ASP A 46 4.68 -11.68 -13.17
CA ASP A 46 3.35 -11.47 -13.69
C ASP A 46 2.87 -10.01 -13.65
N ALA A 47 3.25 -9.23 -14.67
CA ALA A 47 2.51 -8.01 -15.04
C ALA A 47 1.01 -8.31 -15.30
N ASP A 48 0.67 -9.58 -15.49
CA ASP A 48 -0.68 -10.16 -15.58
C ASP A 48 -1.18 -10.83 -14.29
N ALA A 49 -0.52 -10.66 -13.13
CA ALA A 49 -1.07 -10.98 -11.82
C ALA A 49 -2.15 -9.94 -11.45
N ASP A 50 -3.22 -10.04 -12.23
CA ASP A 50 -4.55 -10.31 -11.74
C ASP A 50 -5.24 -9.17 -11.01
N ILE A 51 -5.39 -8.07 -11.75
CA ILE A 51 -6.45 -7.09 -11.54
C ILE A 51 -7.84 -7.79 -11.47
N SER A 52 -7.97 -9.01 -12.03
CA SER A 52 -9.18 -9.84 -12.01
C SER A 52 -9.30 -10.86 -10.86
N ARG A 53 -8.24 -11.17 -10.08
CA ARG A 53 -8.31 -12.05 -8.89
C ARG A 53 -8.40 -11.28 -7.59
N PHE A 54 -8.43 -9.95 -7.62
CA PHE A 54 -8.99 -9.23 -6.47
C PHE A 54 -10.44 -9.69 -6.35
N PRO A 55 -10.83 -10.39 -5.26
CA PRO A 55 -12.16 -10.95 -5.15
C PRO A 55 -13.17 -9.81 -5.30
N ASN A 56 -13.96 -9.87 -6.39
CA ASN A 56 -15.07 -8.95 -6.66
C ASN A 56 -16.26 -9.22 -5.74
N GLU A 57 -16.17 -10.20 -4.85
CA GLU A 57 -17.27 -10.66 -4.02
C GLU A 57 -16.95 -10.48 -2.54
N TYR A 58 -17.91 -9.87 -1.86
CA TYR A 58 -18.03 -9.79 -0.41
C TYR A 58 -17.87 -11.19 0.19
N THR A 59 -16.65 -11.51 0.59
CA THR A 59 -16.41 -12.45 1.69
C THR A 59 -16.30 -11.59 2.94
N GLU A 60 -16.75 -12.10 4.09
CA GLU A 60 -16.81 -11.41 5.40
C GLU A 60 -15.44 -10.88 5.91
N SER A 61 -14.41 -10.96 5.08
CA SER A 61 -13.04 -10.53 5.27
C SER A 61 -12.55 -9.64 4.13
N CYS A 62 -13.29 -8.57 3.77
CA CYS A 62 -12.72 -7.52 2.92
C CYS A 62 -11.64 -6.78 3.72
N PRO A 63 -10.35 -6.86 3.34
CA PRO A 63 -9.31 -6.17 4.07
C PRO A 63 -9.49 -4.65 3.96
N ILE A 64 -9.41 -3.98 5.10
CA ILE A 64 -9.52 -2.52 5.21
C ILE A 64 -8.32 -1.85 4.52
N PHE A 65 -7.13 -2.41 4.75
CA PHE A 65 -5.90 -2.02 4.08
C PHE A 65 -5.17 -3.26 3.55
N TRP A 66 -4.55 -3.08 2.40
CA TRP A 66 -3.48 -3.95 1.92
C TRP A 66 -2.14 -3.33 2.30
N LEU A 67 -1.23 -4.15 2.82
CA LEU A 67 0.15 -3.77 3.05
C LEU A 67 1.00 -4.33 1.91
N TRP A 68 1.80 -3.47 1.28
CA TRP A 68 2.78 -3.93 0.31
C TRP A 68 3.82 -4.81 1.01
N ASN A 69 4.09 -6.00 0.46
CA ASN A 69 4.84 -7.04 1.15
C ASN A 69 6.34 -6.74 1.32
N ALA A 70 6.88 -5.77 0.57
CA ALA A 70 8.28 -5.38 0.63
C ALA A 70 8.42 -3.92 1.14
N PRO A 71 8.93 -3.70 2.36
CA PRO A 71 9.26 -2.37 2.85
C PRO A 71 10.39 -1.76 2.00
N PHE A 72 10.33 -0.45 1.75
CA PHE A 72 11.39 0.28 1.06
C PHE A 72 12.33 0.88 2.09
N THR A 73 13.62 0.93 1.80
CA THR A 73 14.55 1.79 2.53
C THR A 73 14.67 3.10 1.78
N LEU A 74 14.39 4.22 2.44
CA LEU A 74 14.56 5.56 1.90
C LEU A 74 15.53 6.34 2.76
N THR A 75 16.31 7.22 2.15
CA THR A 75 17.13 8.19 2.87
C THR A 75 16.43 9.55 2.80
N THR A 76 16.19 10.18 3.95
CA THR A 76 15.58 11.50 4.03
C THR A 76 16.53 12.59 3.52
N GLU A 77 16.03 13.80 3.29
CA GLU A 77 16.86 14.96 2.94
C GLU A 77 17.90 15.29 4.03
N THR A 78 17.66 14.86 5.28
CA THR A 78 18.58 15.02 6.41
C THR A 78 19.62 13.89 6.50
N GLY A 79 19.56 12.89 5.61
CA GLY A 79 20.50 11.77 5.57
C GLY A 79 20.15 10.59 6.49
N GLU A 80 18.94 10.55 7.03
CA GLU A 80 18.48 9.46 7.89
C GLU A 80 17.79 8.37 7.06
N ASP A 81 18.12 7.10 7.32
CA ASP A 81 17.45 5.98 6.68
C ASP A 81 16.14 5.65 7.41
N VAL A 82 15.09 5.40 6.63
CA VAL A 82 13.75 5.04 7.10
C VAL A 82 13.18 3.85 6.33
N SER A 83 12.43 3.00 7.03
CA SER A 83 11.68 1.91 6.42
C SER A 83 10.29 2.43 6.01
N LEU A 84 10.06 2.62 4.72
CA LEU A 84 8.77 3.01 4.19
C LEU A 84 7.86 1.79 3.97
N LEU A 85 6.72 1.80 4.64
CA LEU A 85 5.60 0.90 4.39
C LEU A 85 4.56 1.58 3.51
N ILE A 86 4.05 0.86 2.51
CA ILE A 86 2.96 1.33 1.65
C ILE A 86 1.68 0.60 2.03
N LEU A 87 0.68 1.38 2.44
CA LEU A 87 -0.68 0.91 2.67
C LEU A 87 -1.58 1.35 1.51
N GLU A 88 -2.46 0.47 1.04
CA GLU A 88 -3.51 0.79 0.07
C GLU A 88 -4.87 0.51 0.71
N SER A 89 -5.79 1.49 0.69
CA SER A 89 -7.16 1.22 1.14
C SER A 89 -7.82 0.17 0.25
N GLY A 90 -8.56 -0.77 0.84
CA GLY A 90 -9.21 -1.86 0.12
C GLY A 90 -10.15 -1.38 -0.99
N ASN A 91 -10.40 -2.25 -1.98
CA ASN A 91 -11.28 -1.98 -3.12
C ASN A 91 -12.71 -2.53 -2.96
N GLY A 92 -13.20 -2.69 -1.71
CA GLY A 92 -14.46 -3.39 -1.42
C GLY A 92 -15.66 -2.81 -2.18
N VAL A 93 -16.46 -3.65 -2.84
CA VAL A 93 -17.57 -3.21 -3.70
C VAL A 93 -18.90 -3.26 -2.93
N GLY A 94 -19.29 -2.21 -2.19
CA GLY A 94 -20.52 -2.23 -1.36
C GLY A 94 -20.55 -1.24 -0.19
N SER A 95 -20.91 -1.72 1.01
CA SER A 95 -20.93 -1.02 2.33
C SER A 95 -19.61 -0.33 2.75
N TRP A 96 -18.60 -0.25 1.87
CA TRP A 96 -17.47 0.66 2.06
C TRP A 96 -17.97 2.04 2.46
N LYS A 97 -18.97 2.62 1.80
CA LYS A 97 -19.49 3.94 2.17
C LYS A 97 -19.95 4.06 3.64
N GLU A 98 -20.38 2.96 4.25
CA GLU A 98 -20.81 2.93 5.65
C GLU A 98 -19.61 2.93 6.61
N HIS A 99 -18.49 2.33 6.20
CA HIS A 99 -17.26 2.25 6.99
C HIS A 99 -16.19 3.26 6.56
N GLU A 100 -16.39 3.97 5.45
CA GLU A 100 -15.43 4.89 4.84
C GLU A 100 -14.88 5.92 5.84
N PRO A 101 -15.67 6.54 6.73
CA PRO A 101 -15.13 7.45 7.73
C PRO A 101 -14.14 6.78 8.69
N ILE A 102 -14.38 5.51 9.05
CA ILE A 102 -13.50 4.74 9.93
C ILE A 102 -12.22 4.37 9.20
N ILE A 103 -12.32 3.91 7.94
CA ILE A 103 -11.16 3.57 7.12
C ILE A 103 -10.31 4.82 6.89
N LEU A 104 -10.93 5.96 6.58
CA LEU A 104 -10.23 7.23 6.42
C LEU A 104 -9.57 7.68 7.72
N ALA A 105 -10.25 7.58 8.86
CA ALA A 105 -9.68 7.91 10.16
C ALA A 105 -8.45 7.04 10.46
N LEU A 106 -8.52 5.73 10.19
CA LEU A 106 -7.38 4.83 10.32
C LEU A 106 -6.25 5.19 9.35
N ALA A 107 -6.58 5.53 8.10
CA ALA A 107 -5.59 5.98 7.11
C ALA A 107 -4.83 7.20 7.62
N VAL A 108 -5.53 8.19 8.18
CA VAL A 108 -4.91 9.39 8.77
C VAL A 108 -4.05 9.03 9.98
N LEU A 109 -4.55 8.20 10.90
CA LEU A 109 -3.85 7.88 12.15
C LEU A 109 -2.61 6.99 11.95
N LEU A 110 -2.63 6.11 10.96
CA LEU A 110 -1.53 5.18 10.68
C LEU A 110 -0.45 5.81 9.79
N SER A 111 -0.75 6.90 9.08
CA SER A 111 0.13 7.45 8.06
C SER A 111 1.03 8.57 8.56
N ALA A 112 2.29 8.52 8.15
CA ALA A 112 3.12 9.73 8.06
C ALA A 112 2.74 10.56 6.83
N HIS A 113 2.35 9.89 5.73
CA HIS A 113 1.91 10.51 4.49
C HIS A 113 0.62 9.89 3.97
N LEU A 114 -0.40 10.71 3.73
CA LEU A 114 -1.68 10.27 3.16
C LEU A 114 -1.85 10.86 1.76
N LEU A 115 -2.05 9.98 0.78
CA LEU A 115 -2.48 10.32 -0.57
C LEU A 115 -3.98 9.98 -0.66
N TYR A 116 -4.82 10.99 -0.92
CA TYR A 116 -6.28 10.88 -1.01
C TYR A 116 -6.77 11.27 -2.40
#